data_AF-A0A9X3PG89-F1
#
_entry.id   AF-A0A9X3PG89-F1
#
_cell.length_a   1.000
_cell.length_b   1.000
_cell.length_c   1.000
_cell.angle_alpha   90.00
_cell.angle_beta   90.00
_cell.angle_gamma   90.00
#
_symmetry.space_group_name_H-M   'P 1'
#
loop_
_entity.id
_entity.type
_entity.pdbx_description
1 polymer ?
#
loop_
_entity_poly.entity_id
_entity_poly.type
_entity_poly.pdbx_seq_one_letter_code
_entity_poly.pdbx_strand_id
1 'polypeptide(L)'
;MRDIISELVATIRGRRPVWLGLAATGVGIPAVAAQATGTVLRAGQRIGAAMPYDTPLTEALWAGLGAEELARIAAVDAERLEVERGRLAEQFRRNITAPVYSLKNRFAMWETLVYKMGNGWPPDGYYLIDEYMNDLSNRAETATAIAKLPPGLQAKLKAVLFTIDEQFNRLTAPGGGAEFDRWNQRRPAGIPAALWERRPIDLPWES
;
A
#
# COMPACT_ATOMS: atom_id res chain seq x y z
N MET A 1 12.62 43.95 19.86
CA MET A 1 11.90 43.24 18.79
C MET A 1 12.92 42.65 17.83
N ARG A 2 13.50 41.51 18.21
CA ARG A 2 14.31 40.57 17.41
C ARG A 2 14.55 39.33 18.28
N ASP A 3 14.43 38.17 17.64
CA ASP A 3 15.02 36.87 18.01
C ASP A 3 14.33 35.95 19.03
N ILE A 4 13.10 35.55 18.72
CA ILE A 4 12.53 34.24 19.18
C ILE A 4 12.73 33.13 18.09
N ILE A 5 13.08 33.51 16.86
CA ILE A 5 13.24 32.55 15.74
C ILE A 5 14.62 31.87 15.74
N SER A 6 15.65 32.50 16.30
CA SER A 6 17.02 31.96 16.30
C SER A 6 17.24 30.81 17.28
N GLU A 7 16.43 30.70 18.34
CA GLU A 7 16.58 29.65 19.36
C GLU A 7 15.90 28.33 18.96
N LEU A 8 14.91 28.35 18.06
CA LEU A 8 14.23 27.14 17.60
C LEU A 8 15.05 26.34 16.56
N VAL A 9 16.03 26.97 15.91
CA VAL A 9 16.86 26.35 14.85
C VAL A 9 18.07 25.60 15.43
N ALA A 10 18.49 25.88 16.67
CA ALA A 10 19.66 25.25 17.29
C ALA A 10 19.39 23.84 17.87
N THR A 11 18.15 23.51 18.21
CA THR A 11 17.82 22.25 18.90
C THR A 11 17.67 21.05 17.94
N ILE A 12 17.58 21.26 16.63
CA ILE A 12 17.29 20.20 15.65
C ILE A 12 18.56 19.55 15.06
N ARG A 13 19.76 20.12 15.24
CA ARG A 13 21.00 19.59 14.61
C ARG A 13 21.82 18.57 15.42
N GLY A 14 21.33 18.08 16.56
CA GLY A 14 22.15 17.33 17.52
C GLY A 14 21.90 15.83 17.70
N ARG A 15 20.90 15.21 17.06
CA ARG A 15 20.55 13.80 17.35
C ARG A 15 20.92 12.86 16.20
N ARG A 16 22.10 12.25 16.30
CA ARG A 16 22.44 11.04 15.55
C ARG A 16 21.61 9.86 16.09
N PRO A 17 20.90 9.08 15.27
CA PRO A 17 20.37 7.81 15.73
C PRO A 17 21.48 6.76 15.73
N VAL A 18 21.89 6.38 16.94
CA VAL A 18 22.65 5.17 17.21
C VAL A 18 21.70 3.99 16.99
N TRP A 19 21.93 3.21 15.93
CA TRP A 19 21.30 1.91 15.76
C TRP A 19 22.20 0.84 16.37
N LEU A 20 21.95 0.53 17.64
CA LEU A 20 22.43 -0.69 18.29
C LEU A 20 21.39 -1.79 18.04
N GLY A 21 21.86 -2.90 17.48
CA GLY A 21 21.04 -3.99 17.00
C GLY A 21 20.26 -4.72 18.10
N LEU A 22 19.12 -5.28 17.70
CA LEU A 22 18.51 -6.41 18.39
C LEU A 22 17.95 -7.37 17.36
N ALA A 23 18.44 -8.62 17.43
CA ALA A 23 18.00 -9.74 16.64
C ALA A 23 16.66 -10.30 17.15
N ALA A 24 15.86 -10.77 16.21
CA ALA A 24 14.96 -11.93 16.26
C ALA A 24 14.24 -12.25 17.58
N THR A 25 12.95 -11.87 17.66
CA THR A 25 11.83 -12.80 17.91
C THR A 25 10.56 -12.19 17.29
N GLY A 26 9.72 -13.02 16.66
CA GLY A 26 8.58 -12.55 15.86
C GLY A 26 7.60 -11.67 16.65
N VAL A 27 7.55 -10.39 16.31
CA VAL A 27 6.56 -9.40 16.78
C VAL A 27 6.39 -8.33 15.69
N GLY A 28 5.13 -7.90 15.50
CA GLY A 28 4.63 -6.72 14.77
C GLY A 28 5.62 -5.85 13.98
N ILE A 29 5.28 -5.64 12.70
CA ILE A 29 5.76 -4.49 11.92
C ILE A 29 5.64 -3.24 12.79
N PRO A 30 6.72 -2.47 13.04
CA PRO A 30 6.61 -1.23 13.77
C PRO A 30 5.75 -0.28 12.94
N ALA A 31 4.69 0.23 13.56
CA ALA A 31 3.94 1.35 13.06
C ALA A 31 4.95 2.46 12.70
N VAL A 32 5.13 2.68 11.40
CA VAL A 32 5.83 3.86 10.91
C VAL A 32 5.06 5.04 11.50
N ALA A 33 5.75 5.77 12.37
CA ALA A 33 5.24 6.97 12.99
C ALA A 33 4.84 7.92 11.87
N ALA A 34 3.54 8.03 11.62
CA ALA A 34 2.96 9.18 10.95
C ALA A 34 3.31 10.40 11.81
N GLN A 35 4.41 11.08 11.47
CA GLN A 35 4.60 12.47 11.87
C GLN A 35 3.59 13.31 11.08
N ALA A 36 2.33 13.25 11.52
CA ALA A 36 1.29 14.15 11.10
C ALA A 36 1.57 15.51 11.75
N THR A 37 2.07 16.44 10.95
CA THR A 37 2.03 17.87 11.21
C THR A 37 0.60 18.22 11.65
N GLY A 38 0.48 18.84 12.82
CA GLY A 38 -0.78 19.04 13.52
C GLY A 38 -1.89 19.58 12.64
N THR A 39 -2.87 18.73 12.36
CA THR A 39 -4.21 19.16 11.94
C THR A 39 -5.19 18.43 12.85
N VAL A 40 -5.94 19.20 13.63
CA VAL A 40 -6.98 18.71 14.52
C VAL A 40 -8.00 17.95 13.69
N LEU A 41 -7.99 16.61 13.79
CA LEU A 41 -8.92 15.71 13.11
C LEU A 41 -10.31 15.84 13.73
N ARG A 42 -11.30 16.27 12.94
CA ARG A 42 -12.72 16.23 13.33
C ARG A 42 -13.25 14.79 13.22
N ALA A 43 -14.05 14.40 14.21
CA ALA A 43 -14.83 13.17 14.18
C ALA A 43 -15.74 13.15 12.94
N GLY A 44 -15.61 12.12 12.10
CA GLY A 44 -16.44 11.91 10.91
C GLY A 44 -15.69 11.85 9.57
N GLN A 45 -14.38 12.11 9.54
CA GLN A 45 -13.61 12.02 8.30
C GLN A 45 -13.26 10.56 7.98
N ARG A 46 -13.86 10.03 6.89
CA ARG A 46 -13.46 8.75 6.30
C ARG A 46 -11.94 8.78 6.09
N ILE A 47 -11.21 7.87 6.71
CA ILE A 47 -9.79 7.64 6.40
C ILE A 47 -9.73 6.89 5.08
N GLY A 48 -10.03 7.60 4.00
CA GLY A 48 -9.60 7.27 2.66
C GLY A 48 -8.99 8.56 2.16
N ALA A 49 -7.67 8.72 2.30
CA ALA A 49 -6.99 9.74 1.52
C ALA A 49 -7.37 9.47 0.06
N ALA A 50 -8.01 10.44 -0.61
CA ALA A 50 -8.26 10.32 -2.04
C ALA A 50 -6.89 10.06 -2.69
N MET A 51 -6.73 8.90 -3.30
CA MET A 51 -5.51 8.58 -4.03
C MET A 51 -5.41 9.64 -5.14
N PRO A 52 -4.31 10.42 -5.21
CA PRO A 52 -4.22 11.56 -6.13
C PRO A 52 -4.04 11.14 -7.60
N TYR A 53 -4.14 9.85 -7.89
CA TYR A 53 -3.94 9.27 -9.21
C TYR A 53 -5.25 8.77 -9.77
N ASP A 54 -5.44 8.98 -11.07
CA ASP A 54 -6.58 8.43 -11.79
C ASP A 54 -6.41 6.90 -11.87
N THR A 55 -7.43 6.16 -11.42
CA THR A 55 -7.48 4.69 -11.46
C THR A 55 -8.68 4.26 -12.31
N PRO A 56 -8.67 4.57 -13.62
CA PRO A 56 -9.86 4.46 -14.46
C PRO A 56 -10.37 3.03 -14.61
N LEU A 57 -9.49 2.02 -14.62
CA LEU A 57 -9.90 0.62 -14.70
C LEU A 57 -10.62 0.20 -13.41
N THR A 58 -10.08 0.61 -12.26
CA THR A 58 -10.69 0.38 -10.95
C THR A 58 -12.03 1.11 -10.85
N GLU A 59 -12.08 2.39 -11.22
CA GLU A 59 -13.33 3.15 -11.13
C GLU A 59 -14.42 2.61 -12.08
N ALA A 60 -14.06 2.27 -13.32
CA ALA A 60 -14.99 1.67 -14.29
C ALA A 60 -15.52 0.31 -13.80
N LEU A 61 -14.65 -0.54 -13.23
CA LEU A 61 -15.05 -1.82 -12.65
C LEU A 61 -16.08 -1.60 -11.54
N TRP A 62 -15.78 -0.74 -10.56
CA TRP A 62 -16.67 -0.51 -9.42
C TRP A 62 -17.98 0.16 -9.82
N ALA A 63 -17.96 1.06 -10.79
CA ALA A 63 -19.17 1.68 -11.34
C ALA A 63 -20.09 0.67 -12.04
N GLY A 64 -19.54 -0.42 -12.58
CA GLY A 64 -20.28 -1.49 -13.25
C GLY A 64 -20.81 -2.61 -12.33
N LEU A 65 -20.50 -2.57 -11.03
CA LEU A 65 -20.95 -3.60 -10.08
C LEU A 65 -22.39 -3.36 -9.62
N GLY A 66 -23.19 -4.43 -9.58
CA GLY A 66 -24.53 -4.40 -9.01
C GLY A 66 -24.53 -4.31 -7.47
N ALA A 67 -25.66 -3.93 -6.88
CA ALA A 67 -25.80 -3.80 -5.43
C ALA A 67 -25.49 -5.11 -4.67
N GLU A 68 -25.89 -6.27 -5.20
CA GLU A 68 -25.56 -7.56 -4.60
C GLU A 68 -24.05 -7.81 -4.61
N GLU A 69 -23.38 -7.53 -5.73
CA GLU A 69 -21.93 -7.72 -5.87
C GLU A 69 -21.15 -6.83 -4.91
N LEU A 70 -21.56 -5.56 -4.79
CA LEU A 70 -21.02 -4.62 -3.81
C LEU A 70 -21.22 -5.11 -2.37
N ALA A 71 -22.36 -5.70 -2.04
CA ALA A 71 -22.61 -6.28 -0.72
C ALA A 71 -21.69 -7.49 -0.43
N ARG A 72 -21.39 -8.32 -1.44
CA ARG A 72 -20.42 -9.43 -1.29
C ARG A 72 -19.01 -8.93 -1.05
N ILE A 73 -18.59 -7.89 -1.78
CA ILE A 73 -17.28 -7.25 -1.55
C ILE A 73 -17.23 -6.64 -0.15
N ALA A 74 -18.29 -5.95 0.28
CA ALA A 74 -18.36 -5.36 1.61
C ALA A 74 -18.21 -6.40 2.73
N ALA A 75 -18.70 -7.63 2.54
CA ALA A 75 -18.50 -8.72 3.49
C ALA A 75 -17.01 -9.15 3.59
N VAL A 76 -16.30 -9.24 2.46
CA VAL A 76 -14.85 -9.50 2.45
C VAL A 76 -14.08 -8.34 3.09
N ASP A 77 -14.48 -7.11 2.82
CA ASP A 77 -13.87 -5.91 3.41
C ASP A 77 -14.11 -5.83 4.92
N ALA A 78 -15.27 -6.29 5.41
CA ALA A 78 -15.53 -6.37 6.86
C ALA A 78 -14.57 -7.33 7.56
N GLU A 79 -14.27 -8.49 6.97
CA GLU A 79 -13.24 -9.39 7.52
C GLU A 79 -11.86 -8.72 7.57
N ARG A 80 -11.50 -7.96 6.52
CA ARG A 80 -10.23 -7.23 6.49
C ARG A 80 -10.19 -6.13 7.55
N LEU A 81 -11.30 -5.41 7.75
CA LEU A 81 -11.40 -4.38 8.78
C LEU A 81 -11.13 -4.95 10.17
N GLU A 82 -11.64 -6.14 10.49
CA GLU A 82 -11.38 -6.78 11.78
C GLU A 82 -9.90 -7.16 11.96
N VAL A 83 -9.21 -7.62 10.89
CA VAL A 83 -7.76 -7.85 10.92
C VAL A 83 -6.99 -6.56 11.19
N GLU A 84 -7.36 -5.46 10.53
CA GLU A 84 -6.69 -4.17 10.71
C GLU A 84 -6.94 -3.59 12.11
N ARG A 85 -8.18 -3.68 12.61
CA ARG A 85 -8.58 -3.32 13.97
C ARG A 85 -7.84 -4.11 15.04
N GLY A 86 -7.56 -5.39 14.79
CA GLY A 86 -6.80 -6.25 15.70
C GLY A 86 -5.36 -5.80 15.92
N ARG A 87 -4.79 -5.02 14.99
CA ARG A 87 -3.42 -4.48 15.07
C ARG A 87 -3.33 -3.13 15.80
N LEU A 88 -4.47 -2.52 16.11
CA LEU A 88 -4.53 -1.20 16.72
C LEU A 88 -4.87 -1.27 18.22
N ALA A 89 -4.34 -0.30 18.96
CA ALA A 89 -4.78 -0.03 20.33
C ALA A 89 -6.29 0.30 20.36
N GLU A 90 -6.97 -0.06 21.45
CA GLU A 90 -8.42 0.07 21.61
C GLU A 90 -8.94 1.47 21.26
N GLN A 91 -8.21 2.52 21.66
CA GLN A 91 -8.57 3.91 21.39
C GLN A 91 -8.66 4.26 19.90
N PHE A 92 -7.86 3.60 19.04
CA PHE A 92 -7.86 3.83 17.60
C PHE A 92 -8.84 2.91 16.86
N ARG A 93 -9.08 1.72 17.41
CA ARG A 93 -9.95 0.70 16.81
C ARG A 93 -11.35 1.23 16.47
N ARG A 94 -11.91 2.05 17.36
CA ARG A 94 -13.27 2.62 17.23
C ARG A 94 -13.38 3.68 16.15
N ASN A 95 -12.26 4.29 15.77
CA ASN A 95 -12.23 5.40 14.82
C ASN A 95 -12.08 4.94 13.36
N ILE A 96 -11.66 3.69 13.13
CA ILE A 96 -11.60 3.12 11.78
C ILE A 96 -12.90 2.40 11.45
N THR A 97 -13.65 2.94 10.49
CA THR A 97 -14.97 2.43 10.08
C THR A 97 -14.96 1.69 8.75
N ALA A 98 -13.82 1.70 8.05
CA ALA A 98 -13.61 1.02 6.79
C ALA A 98 -12.15 0.53 6.75
N PRO A 99 -11.87 -0.60 6.08
CA PRO A 99 -10.49 -1.07 5.96
C PRO A 99 -9.69 -0.13 5.07
N VAL A 100 -8.46 0.17 5.49
CA VAL A 100 -7.47 0.86 4.67
C VAL A 100 -7.21 0.07 3.40
N TYR A 101 -7.07 -1.25 3.54
CA TYR A 101 -6.86 -2.16 2.43
C TYR A 101 -8.15 -2.86 2.01
N SER A 102 -9.21 -2.08 1.78
CA SER A 102 -10.42 -2.58 1.08
C SER A 102 -10.06 -3.17 -0.28
N LEU A 103 -10.90 -4.04 -0.82
CA LEU A 103 -10.67 -4.63 -2.13
C LEU A 103 -10.54 -3.56 -3.21
N LYS A 104 -11.37 -2.50 -3.15
CA LYS A 104 -11.27 -1.34 -4.05
C LYS A 104 -9.92 -0.65 -3.95
N ASN A 105 -9.50 -0.36 -2.72
CA ASN A 105 -8.25 0.37 -2.49
C ASN A 105 -7.06 -0.44 -2.99
N ARG A 106 -7.06 -1.77 -2.83
CA ARG A 106 -5.95 -2.60 -3.35
C ARG A 106 -5.86 -2.62 -4.87
N PHE A 107 -6.99 -2.63 -5.57
CA PHE A 107 -7.01 -2.44 -7.02
C PHE A 107 -6.46 -1.07 -7.41
N ALA A 108 -6.95 -0.01 -6.76
CA ALA A 108 -6.50 1.35 -6.99
C ALA A 108 -5.00 1.53 -6.72
N MET A 109 -4.47 0.95 -5.64
CA MET A 109 -3.04 0.97 -5.31
C MET A 109 -2.21 0.27 -6.38
N TRP A 110 -2.67 -0.90 -6.84
CA TRP A 110 -1.98 -1.66 -7.90
C TRP A 110 -1.97 -0.90 -9.23
N GLU A 111 -3.12 -0.36 -9.64
CA GLU A 111 -3.23 0.47 -10.84
C GLU A 111 -2.39 1.75 -10.73
N THR A 112 -2.38 2.39 -9.56
CA THR A 112 -1.55 3.57 -9.28
C THR A 112 -0.06 3.27 -9.45
N LEU A 113 0.41 2.12 -8.94
CA LEU A 113 1.80 1.72 -9.11
C LEU A 113 2.15 1.58 -10.59
N VAL A 114 1.32 0.86 -11.36
CA VAL A 114 1.50 0.69 -12.81
C VAL A 114 1.47 2.04 -13.53
N TYR A 115 0.55 2.94 -13.15
CA TYR A 115 0.48 4.29 -13.69
C TYR A 115 1.77 5.08 -13.45
N LYS A 116 2.32 5.03 -12.21
CA LYS A 116 3.59 5.67 -11.87
C LYS A 116 4.74 5.12 -12.69
N MET A 117 4.83 3.80 -12.84
CA MET A 117 5.86 3.17 -13.69
C MET A 117 5.76 3.65 -15.15
N GLY A 118 4.54 3.78 -15.69
CA GLY A 118 4.33 4.12 -17.09
C GLY A 118 4.47 5.60 -17.43
N ASN A 119 4.31 6.50 -16.45
CA ASN A 119 4.35 7.95 -16.65
C ASN A 119 5.61 8.61 -16.06
N GLY A 120 6.57 7.79 -15.62
CA GLY A 120 7.69 8.25 -14.83
C GLY A 120 7.31 8.38 -13.36
N TRP A 121 8.25 8.01 -12.50
CA TRP A 121 8.10 8.10 -11.06
C TRP A 121 7.90 9.56 -10.62
N PRO A 122 7.23 9.79 -9.47
CA PRO A 122 7.14 11.12 -8.89
C PRO A 122 8.52 11.79 -8.82
N PRO A 123 8.63 13.06 -9.26
CA PRO A 123 9.92 13.74 -9.44
C PRO A 123 10.64 14.06 -8.14
N ASP A 124 9.97 13.88 -7.00
CA ASP A 124 10.51 14.07 -5.66
C ASP A 124 11.29 12.85 -5.15
N GLY A 125 11.32 11.74 -5.91
CA GLY A 125 12.15 10.57 -5.61
C GLY A 125 11.67 9.75 -4.40
N TYR A 126 10.45 10.00 -3.91
CA TYR A 126 9.98 9.42 -2.64
C TYR A 126 9.41 8.00 -2.74
N TYR A 127 9.49 7.32 -3.88
CA TYR A 127 8.95 5.96 -3.97
C TYR A 127 9.95 4.93 -3.44
N LEU A 128 9.76 4.53 -2.18
CA LEU A 128 10.69 3.67 -1.46
C LEU A 128 10.50 2.20 -1.84
N ILE A 129 11.57 1.41 -1.74
CA ILE A 129 11.49 -0.05 -1.95
C ILE A 129 10.47 -0.74 -1.02
N ASP A 130 10.32 -0.24 0.23
CA ASP A 130 9.32 -0.77 1.15
C ASP A 130 7.88 -0.51 0.66
N GLU A 131 7.63 0.59 -0.04
CA GLU A 131 6.33 0.88 -0.67
C GLU A 131 6.06 -0.08 -1.83
N TYR A 132 7.07 -0.33 -2.66
CA TYR A 132 7.00 -1.33 -3.73
C TYR A 132 6.68 -2.73 -3.19
N MET A 133 7.37 -3.16 -2.12
CA MET A 133 7.13 -4.46 -1.48
C MET A 133 5.73 -4.53 -0.84
N ASN A 134 5.25 -3.43 -0.28
CA ASN A 134 3.89 -3.34 0.22
C ASN A 134 2.87 -3.48 -0.92
N ASP A 135 3.09 -2.86 -2.08
CA ASP A 135 2.20 -2.99 -3.24
C ASP A 135 2.19 -4.42 -3.81
N LEU A 136 3.33 -5.10 -3.90
CA LEU A 136 3.39 -6.53 -4.27
C LEU A 136 2.63 -7.42 -3.29
N SER A 137 2.74 -7.13 -1.98
CA SER A 137 2.03 -7.85 -0.93
C SER A 137 0.52 -7.65 -1.03
N ASN A 138 0.09 -6.39 -1.22
CA ASN A 138 -1.31 -6.06 -1.40
C ASN A 138 -1.87 -6.73 -2.64
N ARG A 139 -1.11 -6.76 -3.75
CA ARG A 139 -1.49 -7.47 -4.96
C ARG A 139 -1.66 -8.98 -4.71
N ALA A 140 -0.74 -9.62 -3.99
CA ALA A 140 -0.86 -11.03 -3.65
C ALA A 140 -2.12 -11.32 -2.82
N GLU A 141 -2.34 -10.54 -1.76
CA GLU A 141 -3.51 -10.70 -0.91
C GLU A 141 -4.83 -10.36 -1.65
N THR A 142 -4.83 -9.48 -2.67
CA THR A 142 -5.99 -9.21 -3.54
C THR A 142 -6.47 -10.49 -4.22
N ALA A 143 -5.56 -11.35 -4.70
CA ALA A 143 -5.95 -12.62 -5.30
C ALA A 143 -6.64 -13.54 -4.29
N THR A 144 -6.15 -13.57 -3.04
CA THR A 144 -6.77 -14.31 -1.94
C THR A 144 -8.16 -13.78 -1.59
N ALA A 145 -8.32 -12.45 -1.55
CA ALA A 145 -9.62 -11.82 -1.29
C ALA A 145 -10.64 -12.14 -2.39
N ILE A 146 -10.23 -12.07 -3.67
CA ILE A 146 -11.07 -12.44 -4.80
C ILE A 146 -11.51 -13.90 -4.71
N ALA A 147 -10.63 -14.83 -4.31
CA ALA A 147 -10.94 -16.26 -4.23
C ALA A 147 -12.11 -16.60 -3.28
N LYS A 148 -12.46 -15.70 -2.36
CA LYS A 148 -13.60 -15.86 -1.43
C LYS A 148 -14.96 -15.49 -2.06
N LEU A 149 -14.98 -14.82 -3.21
CA LEU A 149 -16.19 -14.29 -3.83
C LEU A 149 -16.89 -15.34 -4.71
N PRO A 150 -18.18 -15.15 -5.08
CA PRO A 150 -18.87 -16.04 -6.02
C PRO A 150 -18.20 -16.07 -7.41
N PRO A 151 -18.21 -17.21 -8.15
CA PRO A 151 -17.46 -17.38 -9.40
C PRO A 151 -17.68 -16.29 -10.46
N GLY A 152 -18.91 -15.82 -10.63
CA GLY A 152 -19.22 -14.75 -11.60
C GLY A 152 -18.53 -13.43 -11.25
N LEU A 153 -18.56 -13.04 -9.98
CA LEU A 153 -17.87 -11.85 -9.50
C LEU A 153 -16.35 -12.03 -9.52
N GLN A 154 -15.85 -13.23 -9.20
CA GLN A 154 -14.42 -13.54 -9.37
C GLN A 154 -13.95 -13.31 -10.80
N ALA A 155 -14.71 -13.79 -11.79
CA ALA A 155 -14.34 -13.65 -13.20
C ALA A 155 -14.22 -12.17 -13.61
N LYS A 156 -15.20 -11.34 -13.22
CA LYS A 156 -15.17 -9.88 -13.48
C LYS A 156 -13.93 -9.21 -12.86
N LEU A 157 -13.68 -9.46 -11.58
CA LEU A 157 -12.55 -8.86 -10.86
C LEU A 157 -11.21 -9.35 -11.40
N LYS A 158 -11.09 -10.65 -11.69
CA LYS A 158 -9.86 -11.24 -12.28
C LYS A 158 -9.56 -10.68 -13.66
N ALA A 159 -10.58 -10.40 -14.48
CA ALA A 159 -10.38 -9.83 -15.80
C ALA A 159 -9.71 -8.45 -15.74
N VAL A 160 -10.20 -7.57 -14.86
CA VAL A 160 -9.60 -6.23 -14.68
C VAL A 160 -8.23 -6.32 -14.04
N LEU A 161 -8.06 -7.18 -13.03
CA LEU A 161 -6.77 -7.40 -12.39
C LEU A 161 -5.71 -7.91 -13.39
N PHE A 162 -6.11 -8.82 -14.28
CA PHE A 162 -5.26 -9.32 -15.35
C PHE A 162 -4.80 -8.20 -16.28
N THR A 163 -5.69 -7.28 -16.68
CA THR A 163 -5.31 -6.11 -17.49
C THR A 163 -4.26 -5.23 -16.80
N ILE A 164 -4.39 -5.01 -15.49
CA ILE A 164 -3.39 -4.24 -14.73
C ILE A 164 -2.07 -5.02 -14.63
N ASP A 165 -2.13 -6.34 -14.41
CA ASP A 165 -0.93 -7.20 -14.37
C ASP A 165 -0.18 -7.24 -15.70
N GLU A 166 -0.89 -7.24 -16.84
CA GLU A 166 -0.25 -7.15 -18.16
C GLU A 166 0.49 -5.84 -18.36
N GLN A 167 -0.04 -4.73 -17.84
CA GLN A 167 0.65 -3.45 -17.86
C GLN A 167 1.89 -3.47 -16.94
N PHE A 168 1.75 -3.99 -15.72
CA PHE A 168 2.88 -4.20 -14.80
C PHE A 168 3.98 -5.03 -15.46
N ASN A 169 3.64 -6.13 -16.12
CA ASN A 169 4.60 -6.99 -16.81
C ASN A 169 5.34 -6.25 -17.92
N ARG A 170 4.67 -5.37 -18.68
CA ARG A 170 5.33 -4.57 -19.72
C ARG A 170 6.31 -3.53 -19.17
N LEU A 171 6.08 -3.04 -17.95
CA LEU A 171 6.86 -1.98 -17.30
C LEU A 171 7.95 -2.52 -16.36
N THR A 172 8.14 -3.83 -16.35
CA THR A 172 9.08 -4.50 -15.47
C THR A 172 10.00 -5.44 -16.26
N ALA A 173 11.20 -5.67 -15.74
CA ALA A 173 12.15 -6.64 -16.27
C ALA A 173 12.33 -7.81 -15.30
N PRO A 174 12.71 -9.01 -15.80
CA PRO A 174 13.18 -10.09 -14.94
C PRO A 174 14.41 -9.66 -14.13
N GLY A 175 14.65 -10.34 -13.00
CA GLY A 175 15.82 -10.11 -12.16
C GLY A 175 15.55 -9.32 -10.88
N GLY A 176 14.27 -9.03 -10.58
CA GLY A 176 13.88 -8.40 -9.32
C GLY A 176 14.32 -9.21 -8.10
N GLY A 177 14.31 -10.54 -8.17
CA GLY A 177 14.73 -11.39 -7.05
C GLY A 177 16.17 -11.10 -6.56
N ALA A 178 17.13 -10.99 -7.50
CA ALA A 178 18.52 -10.68 -7.17
C ALA A 178 18.69 -9.24 -6.66
N GLU A 179 17.97 -8.30 -7.27
CA GLU A 179 17.92 -6.92 -6.77
C GLU A 179 17.14 -6.82 -5.47
N PHE A 180 16.35 -7.81 -5.06
CA PHE A 180 15.73 -7.84 -3.73
C PHE A 180 16.51 -8.71 -2.76
N ASP A 181 17.68 -9.27 -3.13
CA ASP A 181 18.40 -10.21 -2.27
C ASP A 181 18.88 -9.59 -0.95
N ARG A 182 19.35 -8.33 -0.94
CA ARG A 182 19.68 -7.63 0.33
C ARG A 182 18.44 -7.31 1.19
N TRP A 183 17.23 -7.59 0.70
CA TRP A 183 15.94 -7.46 1.38
C TRP A 183 15.17 -8.79 1.40
N ASN A 184 15.75 -9.91 0.93
CA ASN A 184 15.04 -11.18 0.83
C ASN A 184 14.66 -11.72 2.22
N GLN A 185 15.46 -11.38 3.23
CA GLN A 185 15.12 -11.62 4.65
C GLN A 185 13.82 -10.93 5.08
N ARG A 186 13.37 -9.91 4.34
CA ARG A 186 12.12 -9.16 4.56
C ARG A 186 11.04 -9.50 3.55
N ARG A 187 11.24 -10.48 2.65
CA ARG A 187 10.23 -10.86 1.66
C ARG A 187 8.92 -11.21 2.39
N PRO A 188 7.84 -10.47 2.14
CA PRO A 188 6.55 -10.78 2.73
C PRO A 188 6.07 -12.16 2.28
N ALA A 189 5.57 -12.95 3.24
CA ALA A 189 5.02 -14.26 2.94
C ALA A 189 3.84 -14.13 1.96
N GLY A 190 3.76 -15.05 1.00
CA GLY A 190 2.62 -15.15 0.08
C GLY A 190 2.72 -14.35 -1.22
N ILE A 191 3.77 -13.54 -1.43
CA ILE A 191 4.01 -12.93 -2.75
C ILE A 191 4.37 -14.02 -3.77
N PRO A 192 3.63 -14.18 -4.88
CA PRO A 192 3.97 -15.12 -5.94
C PRO A 192 5.37 -14.87 -6.50
N ALA A 193 6.11 -15.95 -6.79
CA ALA A 193 7.45 -15.86 -7.36
C ALA A 193 7.49 -15.01 -8.65
N ALA A 194 6.50 -15.19 -9.53
CA ALA A 194 6.39 -14.44 -10.78
C ALA A 194 6.25 -12.91 -10.60
N LEU A 195 5.74 -12.43 -9.46
CA LEU A 195 5.72 -11.00 -9.14
C LEU A 195 7.03 -10.56 -8.48
N TRP A 196 7.57 -11.39 -7.57
CA TRP A 196 8.80 -11.10 -6.84
C TRP A 196 10.04 -11.04 -7.75
N GLU A 197 10.07 -11.86 -8.80
CA GLU A 197 11.20 -11.95 -9.73
C GLU A 197 11.25 -10.78 -10.72
N ARG A 198 10.33 -9.82 -10.61
CA ARG A 198 10.21 -8.66 -11.49
C ARG A 198 10.55 -7.38 -10.76
N ARG A 199 11.32 -6.52 -11.42
CA ARG A 199 11.63 -5.17 -10.98
C ARG A 199 11.16 -4.14 -12.00
N PRO A 200 10.82 -2.91 -11.59
CA PRO A 200 10.60 -1.83 -12.54
C PRO A 200 11.81 -1.65 -13.48
N ILE A 201 11.54 -1.26 -14.73
CA ILE A 201 12.61 -0.97 -15.70
C ILE A 201 13.42 0.25 -15.25
N ASP A 202 12.73 1.31 -14.83
CA ASP A 202 13.33 2.49 -14.21
C ASP A 202 13.17 2.39 -12.70
N LEU A 203 14.26 2.49 -11.93
CA LEU A 203 14.25 2.29 -10.48
C LEU A 203 14.17 3.62 -9.72
N PRO A 204 13.08 3.91 -8.99
CA PRO A 204 12.92 5.19 -8.31
C PRO A 204 13.74 5.32 -7.03
N TRP A 205 14.23 4.21 -6.49
CA TRP A 205 14.99 4.17 -5.23
C TRP A 205 16.51 4.07 -5.44
N GLU A 206 16.98 4.10 -6.68
CA GLU A 206 18.41 4.10 -7.02
C GLU A 206 18.91 5.44 -7.59
N SER A 207 18.02 6.41 -7.79
CA SER A 207 18.32 7.76 -8.30
C SER A 207 18.86 8.71 -7.22
#